data_AF-A0A317SST6-F1
#
_entry.id   AF-A0A317SST6-F1
#
_cell.length_a   1.000
_cell.length_b   1.000
_cell.length_c   1.000
_cell.angle_alpha   90.00
_cell.angle_beta   90.00
_cell.angle_gamma   90.00
#
_symmetry.space_group_name_H-M   'P 1'
#
loop_
_entity.id
_entity.type
_entity.pdbx_description
1 polymer ?
#
loop_
_entity_poly.entity_id
_entity_poly.type
_entity_poly.pdbx_seq_one_letter_code
_entity_poly.pdbx_strand_id
1 'polypeptide(L)'
;MVFPEPLPVTHSIESLSPTGRGIRSNGLGEWLDTRYDLETYIIRLYKKNKVHHEALEKVKQDKNIAESTRKRLVTEIGVKIRHTQSKMDNSIEVLTRVYDVLKYRGICVISIQSVLDRLD
;
A
#
# COMPACT_ATOMS: atom_id res chain seq x y z
N MET A 1 25.70 -54.32 -14.23
CA MET A 1 25.67 -53.07 -13.45
C MET A 1 24.23 -52.57 -13.46
N VAL A 2 23.59 -52.51 -12.30
CA VAL A 2 22.20 -52.03 -12.17
C VAL A 2 22.27 -50.65 -11.54
N PHE A 3 21.83 -49.62 -12.26
CA PHE A 3 21.68 -48.26 -11.74
C PHE A 3 20.28 -48.13 -11.12
N PRO A 4 20.13 -47.62 -9.89
CA PRO A 4 18.82 -47.34 -9.33
C PRO A 4 18.21 -46.09 -9.98
N GLU A 5 16.91 -46.16 -10.29
CA GLU A 5 16.14 -45.00 -10.77
C GLU A 5 16.10 -43.89 -9.72
N PRO A 6 16.04 -42.60 -10.13
CA PRO A 6 15.95 -41.50 -9.19
C PRO A 6 14.56 -41.47 -8.55
N LEU A 7 14.53 -41.41 -7.21
CA LEU A 7 13.31 -41.22 -6.44
C LEU A 7 12.65 -39.87 -6.78
N PRO A 8 11.31 -39.80 -6.80
CA PRO A 8 10.60 -38.55 -7.00
C PRO A 8 10.85 -37.62 -5.81
N VAL A 9 11.42 -36.45 -6.08
CA VAL A 9 11.58 -35.38 -5.10
C VAL A 9 10.19 -34.79 -4.82
N THR A 10 9.57 -35.22 -3.72
CA THR A 10 8.40 -34.56 -3.15
C THR A 10 8.87 -33.33 -2.37
N HIS A 11 8.82 -32.16 -3.00
CA HIS A 11 8.86 -30.89 -2.27
C HIS A 11 7.54 -30.69 -1.53
N SER A 12 7.36 -31.36 -0.39
CA SER A 12 6.38 -30.96 0.62
C SER A 12 6.93 -29.74 1.35
N ILE A 13 6.70 -28.54 0.81
CA ILE A 13 6.88 -27.31 1.59
C ILE A 13 5.66 -27.21 2.50
N GLU A 14 5.85 -27.67 3.73
CA GLU A 14 4.90 -27.46 4.82
C GLU A 14 4.66 -25.96 5.03
N SER A 15 3.38 -25.69 5.22
CA SER A 15 2.77 -24.40 5.46
C SER A 15 3.41 -23.62 6.60
N LEU A 16 3.86 -22.41 6.32
CA LEU A 16 3.99 -21.37 7.33
C LEU A 16 2.99 -20.25 7.03
N SER A 17 1.95 -20.19 7.86
CA SER A 17 1.06 -19.05 8.02
C SER A 17 1.10 -18.62 9.48
N PRO A 18 1.13 -17.30 9.74
CA PRO A 18 0.33 -16.80 10.86
C PRO A 18 -0.60 -15.64 10.49
N THR A 19 -0.80 -15.34 9.20
CA THR A 19 -1.84 -14.40 8.73
C THR A 19 -2.58 -14.99 7.53
N GLY A 20 -3.65 -15.72 7.82
CA GLY A 20 -4.37 -16.60 6.90
C GLY A 20 -5.14 -15.91 5.76
N ARG A 21 -4.42 -15.42 4.76
CA ARG A 21 -4.82 -15.56 3.35
C ARG A 21 -3.62 -16.07 2.58
N GLY A 22 -3.53 -17.39 2.50
CA GLY A 22 -2.55 -18.05 1.65
C GLY A 22 -2.67 -17.50 0.24
N ILE A 23 -1.59 -16.94 -0.27
CA ILE A 23 -1.39 -16.61 -1.68
C ILE A 23 -1.23 -17.97 -2.39
N ARG A 24 -2.36 -18.66 -2.57
CA ARG A 24 -2.45 -19.94 -3.26
C ARG A 24 -2.31 -19.65 -4.76
N SER A 25 -1.14 -19.94 -5.29
CA SER A 25 -0.84 -19.99 -6.73
C SER A 25 -1.43 -18.83 -7.54
N ASN A 26 -1.14 -17.58 -7.16
CA ASN A 26 -1.57 -16.44 -7.94
C ASN A 26 -0.89 -16.52 -9.31
N GLY A 27 -1.71 -16.76 -10.34
CA GLY A 27 -1.34 -16.54 -11.72
C GLY A 27 -0.83 -15.12 -11.89
N LEU A 28 -0.08 -14.86 -12.96
CA LEU A 28 0.46 -13.53 -13.18
C LEU A 28 -0.64 -12.43 -13.19
N GLY A 29 -1.82 -12.75 -13.69
CA GLY A 29 -2.98 -11.85 -13.69
C GLY A 29 -3.37 -11.36 -12.29
N GLU A 30 -3.47 -12.25 -11.31
CA GLU A 30 -3.88 -11.86 -9.94
C GLU A 30 -2.88 -10.93 -9.25
N TRP A 31 -1.59 -11.07 -9.55
CA TRP A 31 -0.57 -10.13 -9.06
C TRP A 31 -0.69 -8.77 -9.72
N LEU A 32 -1.05 -8.72 -11.01
CA LEU A 32 -1.30 -7.47 -11.73
C LEU A 32 -2.58 -6.78 -11.23
N ASP A 33 -3.64 -7.55 -10.97
CA ASP A 33 -4.89 -7.02 -10.39
C ASP A 33 -4.65 -6.48 -8.98
N THR A 34 -3.94 -7.25 -8.14
CA THR A 34 -3.57 -6.80 -6.78
C THR A 34 -2.74 -5.52 -6.82
N ARG A 35 -1.78 -5.44 -7.76
CA ARG A 35 -1.00 -4.23 -7.99
C ARG A 35 -1.91 -3.05 -8.34
N TYR A 36 -2.79 -3.22 -9.32
CA TYR A 36 -3.68 -2.17 -9.79
C TYR A 36 -4.61 -1.64 -8.67
N ASP A 37 -5.17 -2.55 -7.87
CA ASP A 37 -6.02 -2.22 -6.75
C ASP A 37 -5.27 -1.44 -5.67
N LEU A 38 -4.04 -1.85 -5.35
CA LEU A 38 -3.18 -1.15 -4.39
C LEU A 38 -2.76 0.23 -4.88
N GLU A 39 -2.31 0.36 -6.14
CA GLU A 39 -1.97 1.65 -6.74
C GLU A 39 -3.18 2.60 -6.71
N THR A 40 -4.35 2.12 -7.11
CA THR A 40 -5.61 2.88 -7.08
C THR A 40 -5.98 3.31 -5.67
N TYR A 41 -5.85 2.41 -4.70
CA TYR A 41 -6.15 2.70 -3.30
C TYR A 41 -5.18 3.74 -2.71
N ILE A 42 -3.88 3.64 -2.99
CA ILE A 42 -2.87 4.61 -2.58
C ILE A 42 -3.16 5.99 -3.18
N ILE A 43 -3.48 6.07 -4.47
CA ILE A 43 -3.84 7.34 -5.12
C ILE A 43 -5.08 7.97 -4.47
N ARG A 44 -6.08 7.16 -4.11
CA ARG A 44 -7.27 7.66 -3.38
C ARG A 44 -6.92 8.19 -2.00
N LEU A 45 -6.06 7.48 -1.25
CA LEU A 45 -5.60 7.93 0.06
C LEU A 45 -4.79 9.22 -0.03
N TYR A 46 -3.89 9.31 -1.01
CA TYR A 46 -3.09 10.49 -1.27
C TYR A 46 -3.95 11.74 -1.54
N LYS A 47 -4.92 11.63 -2.47
CA LYS A 47 -5.87 12.72 -2.76
C LYS A 47 -6.66 13.12 -1.52
N LYS A 48 -7.12 12.14 -0.73
CA LYS A 48 -7.85 12.40 0.52
C LYS A 48 -6.96 13.12 1.54
N ASN A 49 -5.69 12.74 1.65
CA ASN A 49 -4.76 13.35 2.58
C ASN A 49 -4.46 14.81 2.17
N LYS A 50 -4.30 15.09 0.88
CA LYS A 50 -4.17 16.44 0.33
C LYS A 50 -5.34 17.35 0.74
N VAL A 51 -6.58 16.87 0.61
CA VAL A 51 -7.78 17.60 1.07
C VAL A 51 -7.75 17.86 2.58
N HIS A 52 -7.26 16.92 3.40
CA HIS A 52 -7.11 17.13 4.84
C HIS A 52 -6.04 18.20 5.15
N HIS A 53 -4.93 18.23 4.42
CA HIS A 53 -3.91 19.28 4.54
C HIS A 53 -4.46 20.66 4.15
N GLU A 54 -5.18 20.76 3.04
CA GLU A 54 -5.82 22.01 2.63
C GLU A 54 -6.85 22.50 3.67
N ALA A 55 -7.66 21.59 4.23
CA ALA A 55 -8.59 21.91 5.30
C ALA A 55 -7.87 22.40 6.56
N LEU A 56 -6.73 21.79 6.90
CA LEU A 56 -5.91 22.21 8.04
C LEU A 56 -5.41 23.65 7.87
N GLU A 57 -4.89 23.98 6.68
CA GLU A 57 -4.39 25.33 6.39
C GLU A 57 -5.51 26.37 6.41
N LYS A 58 -6.69 26.05 5.86
CA LYS A 58 -7.87 26.91 5.98
C LYS A 58 -8.25 27.19 7.43
N VAL A 59 -8.30 26.16 8.27
CA VAL A 59 -8.62 26.31 9.71
C VAL A 59 -7.57 27.14 10.44
N LYS A 60 -6.28 27.00 10.11
CA LYS A 60 -5.21 27.80 10.72
C LYS A 60 -5.29 29.28 10.34
N GLN A 61 -5.67 29.58 9.09
CA GLN A 61 -5.73 30.94 8.55
C GLN A 61 -7.04 31.66 8.92
N ASP A 62 -8.08 30.93 9.30
CA ASP A 62 -9.38 31.50 9.66
C ASP A 62 -9.34 32.20 11.03
N LYS A 63 -9.35 33.54 10.99
CA LYS A 63 -9.35 34.43 12.15
C LYS A 63 -10.73 34.59 12.79
N ASN A 64 -11.80 34.15 12.12
CA ASN A 64 -13.18 34.28 12.62
C ASN A 64 -13.54 33.14 13.58
N ILE A 65 -12.76 32.06 13.62
CA ILE A 65 -12.98 30.93 14.51
C ILE A 65 -12.39 31.24 15.89
N ALA A 66 -13.18 31.02 16.94
CA ALA A 66 -12.72 31.07 18.33
C ALA A 66 -11.48 30.18 18.54
N GLU A 67 -10.50 30.67 19.30
CA GLU A 67 -9.20 30.00 19.50
C GLU A 67 -9.34 28.56 20.02
N SER A 68 -10.27 28.33 20.95
CA SER A 68 -10.56 26.99 21.49
C SER A 68 -11.07 26.02 20.41
N THR A 69 -11.99 26.48 19.57
CA THR A 69 -12.53 25.72 18.43
C THR A 69 -11.45 25.46 17.39
N ARG A 70 -10.59 26.44 17.10
CA ARG A 70 -9.49 26.30 16.14
C ARG A 70 -8.50 25.22 16.59
N LYS A 71 -8.08 25.24 17.86
CA LYS A 71 -7.20 24.21 18.45
C LYS A 71 -7.79 22.81 18.36
N ARG A 72 -9.10 22.68 18.65
CA ARG A 72 -9.81 21.40 18.52
C ARG A 72 -9.82 20.90 17.07
N LEU A 73 -10.19 21.74 16.11
CA LEU A 73 -10.25 21.38 14.69
C LEU A 73 -8.87 21.01 14.12
N VAL A 74 -7.82 21.76 14.47
CA VAL A 74 -6.42 21.44 14.11
C VAL A 74 -6.04 20.05 14.60
N THR A 75 -6.42 19.71 15.83
CA THR A 75 -6.14 18.39 16.42
C THR A 75 -6.92 17.29 15.70
N GLU A 76 -8.22 17.47 15.47
CA GLU A 76 -9.07 16.49 14.79
C GLU A 76 -8.62 16.24 13.35
N ILE A 77 -8.28 17.30 12.60
CA ILE A 77 -7.77 17.17 11.23
C ILE A 77 -6.37 16.53 11.25
N GLY A 78 -5.51 16.90 12.20
CA GLY A 78 -4.19 16.28 12.37
C GLY A 78 -4.26 14.78 12.64
N VAL A 79 -5.23 14.31 13.43
CA VAL A 79 -5.47 12.86 13.63
C VAL A 79 -5.89 12.19 12.31
N LYS A 80 -6.77 12.81 11.53
CA LYS A 80 -7.20 12.27 10.22
C LYS A 80 -6.05 12.17 9.23
N ILE A 81 -5.16 13.17 9.21
CA ILE A 81 -3.96 13.16 8.38
C ILE A 81 -3.06 11.98 8.76
N ARG A 82 -2.72 11.85 10.06
CA ARG A 82 -1.87 10.74 10.53
C ARG A 82 -2.46 9.37 10.22
N HIS A 83 -3.77 9.20 10.43
CA HIS A 83 -4.45 7.94 10.13
C HIS A 83 -4.43 7.61 8.64
N THR A 84 -4.63 8.62 7.78
CA THR A 84 -4.61 8.44 6.33
C THR A 84 -3.19 8.13 5.83
N GLN A 85 -2.19 8.82 6.37
CA GLN A 85 -0.77 8.56 6.08
C GLN A 85 -0.38 7.14 6.47
N SER A 86 -0.69 6.70 7.69
CA SER A 86 -0.38 5.34 8.15
C SER A 86 -0.99 4.25 7.26
N LYS A 87 -2.23 4.46 6.77
CA LYS A 87 -2.85 3.54 5.80
C LYS A 87 -2.12 3.54 4.46
N MET A 88 -1.65 4.70 4.02
CA MET A 88 -0.92 4.85 2.77
C MET A 88 0.43 4.14 2.87
N ASP A 89 1.18 4.36 3.94
CA ASP A 89 2.49 3.73 4.20
C ASP A 89 2.38 2.21 4.22
N ASN A 90 1.39 1.66 4.93
CA ASN A 90 1.11 0.23 4.95
C ASN A 90 0.78 -0.32 3.55
N SER A 91 -0.01 0.43 2.76
CA SER A 91 -0.38 0.00 1.40
C SER A 91 0.81 0.05 0.44
N ILE A 92 1.70 1.04 0.60
CA ILE A 92 2.96 1.15 -0.15
C ILE A 92 3.90 -0.01 0.20
N GLU A 93 3.98 -0.40 1.47
CA GLU A 93 4.77 -1.56 1.89
C GLU A 93 4.27 -2.84 1.21
N VAL A 94 2.96 -3.08 1.23
CA VAL A 94 2.36 -4.23 0.54
C VAL A 94 2.61 -4.17 -0.98
N LEU A 95 2.45 -3.00 -1.60
CA LEU A 95 2.71 -2.80 -3.02
C LEU A 95 4.18 -3.05 -3.38
N THR A 96 5.12 -2.69 -2.51
CA THR A 96 6.55 -2.96 -2.70
C THR A 96 6.82 -4.46 -2.76
N ARG A 97 6.19 -5.25 -1.89
CA ARG A 97 6.29 -6.72 -1.94
C ARG A 97 5.71 -7.28 -3.24
N VAL A 98 4.60 -6.74 -3.72
CA VAL A 98 4.01 -7.10 -5.02
C VAL A 98 4.97 -6.77 -6.16
N TYR A 99 5.63 -5.60 -6.12
CA TYR A 99 6.60 -5.19 -7.11
C TYR A 99 7.80 -6.12 -7.18
N ASP A 100 8.30 -6.58 -6.04
CA ASP A 100 9.44 -7.51 -6.00
C ASP A 100 9.09 -8.86 -6.65
N VAL A 101 7.88 -9.37 -6.42
CA VAL A 101 7.39 -10.59 -7.08
C VAL A 101 7.23 -10.39 -8.59
N LEU A 102 6.69 -9.25 -9.03
CA LEU A 102 6.53 -8.94 -10.44
C LEU A 102 7.89 -8.77 -11.15
N LYS A 103 8.86 -8.11 -10.50
CA LYS A 103 10.23 -7.98 -11.01
C LYS A 103 10.92 -9.34 -11.14
N TYR A 104 10.77 -10.23 -10.16
CA TYR A 104 11.29 -11.59 -10.24
C TYR A 104 10.72 -12.36 -11.45
N ARG A 105 9.49 -12.05 -11.86
CA ARG A 105 8.84 -12.61 -13.06
C ARG A 105 9.19 -11.86 -14.36
N GLY A 106 10.14 -10.94 -14.33
CA GLY A 106 10.60 -10.19 -15.51
C GLY A 106 9.70 -9.02 -15.92
N ILE A 107 8.78 -8.59 -15.06
CA ILE A 107 7.87 -7.48 -15.35
C ILE A 107 8.49 -6.17 -14.90
N CYS A 108 8.52 -5.20 -15.81
CA CYS A 108 8.91 -3.84 -15.48
C CYS A 108 7.81 -3.18 -14.63
N VAL A 109 8.21 -2.63 -13.49
CA VAL A 109 7.29 -1.97 -12.55
C VAL A 109 7.74 -0.55 -12.31
N ILE A 110 6.80 0.39 -12.39
CA ILE A 110 7.02 1.81 -12.11
C ILE A 110 6.77 2.06 -10.62
N SER A 111 7.68 2.78 -9.97
CA SER A 111 7.49 3.15 -8.56
C SER A 111 6.22 3.98 -8.37
N ILE A 112 5.41 3.64 -7.38
CA ILE A 112 4.22 4.41 -7.02
C ILE A 112 4.61 5.85 -6.62
N GLN A 113 5.79 6.06 -6.04
CA GLN A 113 6.28 7.39 -5.70
C GLN A 113 6.37 8.29 -6.94
N SER A 114 6.90 7.76 -8.05
CA SER A 114 6.98 8.51 -9.33
C SER A 114 5.61 8.86 -9.92
N VAL A 115 4.56 8.10 -9.57
CA VAL A 115 3.18 8.42 -9.96
C VAL A 115 2.62 9.51 -9.04
N LEU A 116 2.87 9.43 -7.74
CA LEU A 116 2.43 10.43 -6.76
C LEU A 116 3.08 11.80 -7.03
N ASP A 117 4.37 11.83 -7.34
CA ASP A 117 5.11 13.07 -7.65
C ASP A 117 4.57 13.81 -8.89
N ARG A 118 3.86 13.11 -9.79
CA ARG A 118 3.21 13.70 -10.98
C ARG A 118 1.79 14.21 -10.71
N LEU A 119 1.22 13.88 -9.55
CA LEU A 119 -0.13 14.30 -9.15
C LEU A 119 -0.12 15.59 -8.30
N ASP A 120 1.06 16.03 -7.85
CA ASP A 120 1.29 17.34 -7.25
C ASP A 120 1.50 18.44 -8.30
#